data_AF-A0A379MQA5-F1
#
_entry.id   AF-A0A379MQA5-F1
#
_cell.length_a   1.000
_cell.length_b   1.000
_cell.length_c   1.000
_cell.angle_alpha   90.00
_cell.angle_beta   90.00
_cell.angle_gamma   90.00
#
_symmetry.space_group_name_H-M   'P 1'
#
loop_
_entity.id
_entity.type
_entity.pdbx_description
1 polymer ?
#
loop_
_entity_poly.entity_id
_entity_poly.type
_entity_poly.pdbx_seq_one_letter_code
_entity_poly.pdbx_strand_id
1 'polypeptide(L)' 'MAYNKKGYYIRAKKIQEFTARYYEPERQDRCYKAVWRRWARAEFGFGYRAFLRYLKAAPPPEPQANEKQLSLFDFPE' A
#
# COMPACT_ATOMS: atom_id res chain seq x y z
N MET A 1 8.69 14.93 -13.96
CA MET A 1 9.26 14.21 -12.78
C MET A 1 8.55 12.88 -12.60
N ALA A 2 9.24 11.76 -12.81
CA ALA A 2 8.72 10.45 -12.39
C ALA A 2 8.98 10.27 -10.88
N TYR A 3 7.92 10.30 -10.07
CA TYR A 3 8.04 10.12 -8.62
C TYR A 3 8.16 8.63 -8.30
N ASN A 4 9.22 8.23 -7.60
CA ASN A 4 9.34 6.86 -7.09
C ASN A 4 8.27 6.62 -6.01
N LYS A 5 7.20 5.92 -6.37
CA LYS A 5 6.07 5.60 -5.48
C LYS A 5 6.31 4.33 -4.64
N LYS A 6 7.48 3.69 -4.73
CA LYS A 6 7.77 2.43 -4.00
C LYS A 6 7.55 2.59 -2.49
N GLY A 7 8.09 3.66 -1.89
CA GLY A 7 7.90 3.95 -0.46
C GLY A 7 6.45 4.28 -0.06
N TYR A 8 5.64 4.77 -1.00
CA TYR A 8 4.21 4.97 -0.76
C TYR A 8 3.47 3.63 -0.61
N TYR A 9 3.73 2.67 -1.50
CA TYR A 9 3.09 1.36 -1.46
C TYR A 9 3.56 0.51 -0.28
N ILE A 10 4.84 0.60 0.12
CA ILE A 10 5.33 -0.05 1.34
C ILE A 10 4.55 0.45 2.57
N ARG A 11 4.33 1.77 2.67
CA ARG A 11 3.52 2.34 3.75
C ARG A 11 2.06 1.90 3.67
N ALA A 12 1.47 1.91 2.47
CA ALA A 12 0.10 1.46 2.26
C ALA A 12 -0.11 0.02 2.74
N LYS A 13 0.79 -0.91 2.37
CA LYS A 13 0.75 -2.32 2.79
C LYS A 13 0.77 -2.47 4.30
N LYS A 14 1.72 -1.81 4.99
CA LYS A 14 1.79 -1.83 6.47
C LYS A 14 0.50 -1.33 7.12
N ILE A 15 -0.10 -0.27 6.58
CA ILE A 15 -1.34 0.31 7.11
C ILE A 15 -2.53 -0.62 6.86
N GLN A 16 -2.60 -1.26 5.69
CA GLN A 16 -3.64 -2.23 5.37
C GLN A 16 -3.57 -3.44 6.31
N GLU A 17 -2.38 -4.02 6.48
CA GLU A 17 -2.13 -5.14 7.41
C GLU A 17 -2.48 -4.76 8.86
N PHE A 18 -2.08 -3.57 9.30
CA PHE A 18 -2.42 -3.06 10.63
C PHE A 18 -3.94 -2.91 10.79
N THR A 19 -4.61 -2.34 9.79
CA THR A 19 -6.05 -2.10 9.84
C THR A 19 -6.83 -3.41 9.86
N ALA A 20 -6.39 -4.42 9.11
CA ALA A 20 -7.02 -5.73 9.06
C ALA A 20 -7.05 -6.45 10.42
N ARG A 21 -6.12 -6.14 11.34
CA ARG A 21 -6.11 -6.71 12.70
C ARG A 21 -7.23 -6.19 13.60
N TYR A 22 -7.66 -4.96 13.38
CA TYR A 22 -8.61 -4.27 14.27
C TYR A 22 -9.98 -4.01 13.64
N TYR A 23 -10.04 -4.00 12.31
CA TYR A 23 -11.25 -3.77 11.55
C TYR A 23 -12.10 -5.04 11.51
N GLU A 24 -13.34 -4.93 11.96
CA GLU A 24 -14.37 -5.95 11.77
C GLU A 24 -15.50 -5.34 10.92
N PRO A 25 -15.87 -5.96 9.78
CA PRO A 25 -17.00 -5.49 8.99
C PRO A 25 -18.28 -5.57 9.85
N GLU A 26 -19.24 -4.68 9.56
CA GLU A 26 -20.56 -4.61 10.21
C GLU A 26 -20.57 -4.19 11.68
N ARG A 27 -19.41 -4.09 12.33
CA ARG A 27 -19.25 -3.53 13.69
C ARG A 27 -18.88 -2.06 13.68
N GLN A 28 -19.83 -1.21 14.09
CA GLN A 28 -19.64 0.25 14.12
C GLN A 28 -18.54 0.70 15.09
N ASP A 29 -18.35 -0.01 16.19
CA ASP A 29 -17.29 0.20 17.17
C ASP A 29 -15.89 -0.16 16.64
N ARG A 30 -15.82 -0.93 15.55
CA ARG A 30 -14.58 -1.34 14.86
C ARG A 30 -14.50 -0.89 13.39
N CYS A 31 -15.28 0.12 13.02
CA CYS A 31 -15.20 0.72 11.70
C CYS A 31 -13.83 1.41 11.46
N TYR A 32 -13.50 1.70 10.20
CA TYR A 32 -12.25 2.37 9.82
C TYR A 32 -11.96 3.66 10.60
N LYS A 33 -12.99 4.45 10.90
CA LYS A 33 -12.84 5.69 11.66
C LYS A 33 -12.48 5.42 13.13
N ALA A 34 -13.05 4.37 13.72
CA ALA A 34 -12.74 3.95 15.09
C ALA A 34 -11.31 3.40 15.18
N VAL A 35 -10.92 2.52 14.24
CA VAL A 35 -9.55 1.98 14.14
C VAL A 35 -8.54 3.10 13.97
N TRP A 36 -8.82 4.07 13.08
CA TRP A 36 -7.92 5.21 12.89
C TRP A 36 -7.78 6.06 14.15
N ARG A 37 -8.90 6.40 14.81
CA ARG A 37 -8.91 7.28 15.98
C ARG A 37 -8.21 6.64 17.18
N ARG A 38 -8.42 5.33 17.41
CA ARG A 38 -7.88 4.61 18.57
C ARG A 38 -6.43 4.19 18.38
N TRP A 39 -6.07 3.72 17.18
CA TRP A 39 -4.80 3.04 16.95
C TRP A 39 -3.92 3.77 15.93
N ALA A 40 -4.41 3.95 14.69
CA ALA A 40 -3.54 4.39 13.59
C ALA A 40 -3.04 5.84 13.73
N ARG A 41 -3.81 6.74 14.38
CA ARG A 41 -3.40 8.13 14.58
C ARG A 41 -2.18 8.24 15.50
N ALA A 42 -2.12 7.42 16.55
CA ALA A 42 -1.00 7.41 17.48
C ALA A 42 0.25 6.77 16.84
N GLU A 43 0.06 5.67 16.12
CA GLU A 43 1.16 4.93 15.49
C GLU A 43 1.82 5.68 14.33
N PHE A 44 1.03 6.32 13.46
CA PHE A 44 1.54 6.85 12.19
C PHE A 44 1.43 8.38 12.01
N GLY A 45 0.72 9.08 12.90
CA GLY A 45 0.66 10.55 12.92
C GLY A 45 -0.08 11.23 11.75
N PHE A 46 -0.77 10.50 10.87
CA PHE A 46 -1.47 11.08 9.72
C PHE A 46 -3.00 11.22 9.93
N GLY A 47 -3.60 12.14 9.18
CA GLY A 47 -5.04 12.40 9.20
C GLY A 47 -5.90 11.29 8.58
N TYR A 48 -7.19 11.27 8.92
CA TYR A 48 -8.15 10.25 8.44
C TYR A 48 -8.28 10.19 6.91
N ARG A 49 -8.19 11.34 6.21
CA ARG A 49 -8.21 11.35 4.74
C ARG A 49 -7.01 10.61 4.15
N ALA A 50 -5.83 10.74 4.75
CA ALA A 50 -4.64 10.02 4.33
C ALA A 50 -4.77 8.52 4.60
N PHE A 51 -5.32 8.15 5.76
CA PHE A 51 -5.63 6.77 6.11
C PHE A 51 -6.47 6.08 5.03
N LEU A 52 -7.59 6.70 4.62
CA LEU A 52 -8.46 6.15 3.58
C LEU A 52 -7.76 6.04 2.22
N ARG A 53 -6.85 6.97 1.88
CA ARG A 53 -6.05 6.87 0.64
C ARG A 53 -5.11 5.66 0.67
N TYR A 54 -4.48 5.39 1.81
CA TYR A 54 -3.62 4.22 1.97
C TYR A 54 -4.40 2.91 1.91
N LEU A 55 -5.59 2.85 2.50
CA LEU A 55 -6.45 1.66 2.39
C LEU A 55 -6.84 1.34 0.95
N LYS A 56 -7.12 2.37 0.15
CA LYS A 56 -7.47 2.23 -1.28
C LYS A 56 -6.25 2.09 -2.22
N ALA A 57 -5.04 2.15 -1.70
CA ALA A 57 -3.85 2.06 -2.54
C ALA A 57 -3.58 0.60 -2.92
N ALA A 58 -3.72 0.29 -4.19
CA ALA A 58 -3.21 -0.94 -4.78
C ALA A 58 -1.81 -0.67 -5.37
N PRO A 59 -0.80 -1.53 -5.11
CA PRO A 59 0.45 -1.45 -5.86
C PRO A 59 0.15 -1.53 -7.37
N PRO A 60 0.94 -0.86 -8.22
CA PRO A 60 0.85 -1.10 -9.65
C PRO A 60 1.04 -2.61 -9.89
N PRO A 61 0.38 -3.19 -10.91
CA PRO A 61 0.69 -4.55 -11.30
C PRO A 61 2.21 -4.66 -11.43
N GLU A 62 2.78 -5.72 -10.86
CA GLU A 62 4.21 -5.96 -11.02
C GLU A 62 4.50 -5.86 -12.52
N PRO A 63 5.56 -5.14 -12.93
CA PRO A 63 5.92 -5.14 -14.34
C PRO A 63 6.03 -6.61 -14.71
N GLN A 64 5.14 -7.07 -15.60
CA GLN A 64 5.28 -8.38 -16.22
C GLN A 64 6.74 -8.42 -16.63
N ALA A 65 7.47 -9.42 -16.12
CA ALA A 65 8.85 -9.63 -16.51
C ALA A 65 8.77 -9.74 -18.03
N ASN A 66 9.06 -8.64 -18.73
CA ASN A 66 9.08 -8.66 -20.17
C ASN A 66 10.24 -9.60 -20.46
N GLU A 67 9.92 -10.83 -20.87
CA GLU A 67 10.84 -11.94 -21.20
C GLU A 67 11.77 -11.61 -22.37
N LYS A 68 11.99 -10.33 -22.64
CA LYS A 68 12.87 -9.78 -23.67
C LYS A 68 13.81 -8.76 -23.05
N GLN A 69 14.38 -9.06 -21.88
CA GLN A 69 15.67 -8.48 -21.58
C GLN A 69 16.64 -9.12 -22.59
N LEU A 70 16.85 -8.45 -23.73
CA LEU A 70 17.80 -8.89 -24.75
C LEU A 70 19.12 -9.14 -24.04
N SER A 71 19.64 -10.36 -24.11
CA SER A 71 20.90 -10.67 -23.47
C SER A 71 21.99 -9.94 -24.25
N LEU A 72 22.97 -9.36 -23.54
CA LEU A 72 24.12 -8.68 -24.17
C LEU A 72 24.90 -9.63 -25.10
N PHE A 73 24.66 -10.95 -24.99
CA PHE A 73 25.38 -12.02 -25.64
C PHE A 73 24.56 -12.71 -26.76
N ASP A 74 23.37 -12.20 -27.12
CA ASP A 74 22.53 -12.78 -28.18
C ASP A 74 22.93 -12.33 -29.61
N PHE A 75 24.12 -11.76 -29.80
CA PHE A 75 24.60 -11.38 -31.13
C PHE A 75 25.20 -12.60 -31.85
N PRO A 76 24.68 -13.03 -33.02
CA PRO A 76 25.32 -14.06 -33.82
C PRO A 76 26.61 -13.50 -34.46
N GLU A 77 27.65 -14.35 -34.52
CA GLU A 77 28.93 -14.07 -35.22
C GLU A 77 28.74 -13.80 -36.72
#